data_AF-A0A8J6PDF8-F1
#
_entry.id   AF-A0A8J6PDF8-F1
#
_cell.length_a   1.000
_cell.length_b   1.000
_cell.length_c   1.000
_cell.angle_alpha   90.00
_cell.angle_beta   90.00
_cell.angle_gamma   90.00
#
_symmetry.space_group_name_H-M   'P 1'
#
loop_
_entity.id
_entity.type
_entity.pdbx_description
1 polymer ?
#
loop_
_entity_poly.entity_id
_entity_poly.type
_entity_poly.pdbx_seq_one_letter_code
_entity_poly.pdbx_strand_id
1 'polypeptide(L)'
;MYWKMSNRYIDDVYNLAKSFSYAFRGFRFAVDNERNMRIHLTMTILVIEFAVLYQVKAYEYMILCLLFGLVLTAEMINTAIEALVNLNTSGYDTLARIAKDVAAGAVLVLAVTSAVVGVLIFGNLEKLQACGSYLLEHPVLILLAVAELVIAWLFIFRWNSRRAVRRKHRDK
;
A
#
# COMPACT_ATOMS: atom_id res chain seq x y z
N MET A 1 -11.74 5.38 -45.31
CA MET A 1 -11.81 4.29 -44.31
C MET A 1 -10.61 4.32 -43.35
N TYR A 2 -9.37 4.35 -43.86
CA TYR A 2 -8.14 4.43 -43.05
C TYR A 2 -8.09 5.62 -42.05
N TRP A 3 -8.53 6.82 -42.45
CA TRP A 3 -8.51 8.01 -41.58
C TRP A 3 -9.38 7.86 -40.32
N LYS A 4 -10.56 7.23 -40.44
CA LYS A 4 -11.46 6.92 -39.30
C LYS A 4 -10.93 5.79 -38.39
N MET A 5 -10.05 4.92 -38.90
CA MET A 5 -9.40 3.87 -38.09
C MET A 5 -8.24 4.43 -37.28
N SER A 6 -7.40 5.29 -37.89
CA SER A 6 -6.31 5.99 -37.19
C SER A 6 -6.82 6.84 -36.03
N ASN A 7 -7.90 7.61 -36.26
CA ASN A 7 -8.50 8.44 -35.21
C ASN A 7 -9.00 7.60 -34.03
N ARG A 8 -9.63 6.44 -34.30
CA ARG A 8 -10.13 5.53 -33.26
C ARG A 8 -9.01 4.93 -32.41
N TYR A 9 -7.91 4.52 -33.04
CA TYR A 9 -6.75 3.99 -32.30
C TYR A 9 -6.12 5.05 -31.38
N ILE A 10 -6.01 6.29 -31.86
CA ILE A 10 -5.50 7.42 -31.05
C ILE A 10 -6.46 7.70 -29.89
N ASP A 11 -7.78 7.68 -30.14
CA ASP A 11 -8.81 7.85 -29.10
C ASP A 11 -8.74 6.73 -28.05
N ASP A 12 -8.54 5.48 -28.46
CA ASP A 12 -8.43 4.32 -27.56
C ASP A 12 -7.18 4.41 -26.66
N VAL A 13 -6.02 4.75 -27.23
CA VAL A 13 -4.77 4.96 -26.47
C VAL A 13 -4.92 6.13 -25.50
N TYR A 14 -5.56 7.23 -25.93
CA TYR A 14 -5.84 8.38 -25.08
C TYR A 14 -6.76 8.02 -23.91
N ASN A 15 -7.85 7.29 -24.18
CA ASN A 15 -8.79 6.84 -23.15
C ASN A 15 -8.14 5.86 -22.16
N LEU A 16 -7.27 4.97 -22.64
CA LEU A 16 -6.50 4.06 -21.80
C LEU A 16 -5.54 4.82 -20.88
N ALA A 17 -4.74 5.74 -21.43
CA ALA A 17 -3.84 6.56 -20.60
C ALA A 17 -4.60 7.37 -19.54
N LYS A 18 -5.81 7.85 -19.90
CA LYS A 18 -6.69 8.58 -18.99
C LYS A 18 -7.20 7.70 -17.85
N SER A 19 -7.58 6.44 -18.09
CA SER A 19 -8.05 5.53 -17.05
C SER A 19 -6.93 5.18 -16.05
N PHE A 20 -5.70 4.97 -16.52
CA PHE A 20 -4.53 4.80 -15.65
C PHE A 20 -4.26 6.05 -14.80
N SER A 21 -4.38 7.24 -15.37
CA SER A 21 -4.28 8.49 -14.61
C SER A 21 -5.32 8.55 -13.48
N TYR A 22 -6.54 8.04 -13.72
CA TYR A 22 -7.59 8.01 -12.70
C TYR A 22 -7.25 7.03 -11.57
N ALA A 23 -6.79 5.83 -11.91
CA ALA A 23 -6.35 4.84 -10.93
C ALA A 23 -5.18 5.38 -10.07
N PHE A 24 -4.19 6.03 -10.69
CA PHE A 24 -3.06 6.60 -9.97
C PHE A 24 -3.47 7.74 -9.04
N ARG A 25 -4.46 8.57 -9.44
CA ARG A 25 -5.03 9.59 -8.54
C ARG A 25 -5.71 8.96 -7.33
N GLY A 26 -6.43 7.85 -7.50
CA GLY A 26 -7.04 7.10 -6.40
C GLY A 26 -6.00 6.50 -5.44
N PHE A 27 -4.98 5.84 -6.00
CA PHE A 27 -3.86 5.32 -5.21
C PHE A 27 -3.15 6.42 -4.42
N ARG A 28 -2.80 7.53 -5.09
CA ARG A 28 -2.17 8.69 -4.44
C ARG A 28 -3.07 9.25 -3.33
N PHE A 29 -4.37 9.35 -3.55
CA PHE A 29 -5.32 9.80 -2.54
C PHE A 29 -5.25 8.93 -1.28
N ALA A 30 -5.24 7.60 -1.42
CA ALA A 30 -5.12 6.69 -0.28
C ALA A 30 -3.79 6.90 0.46
N VAL A 31 -2.65 7.02 -0.25
CA VAL A 31 -1.34 7.28 0.36
C VAL A 31 -1.30 8.61 1.12
N ASP A 32 -1.88 9.65 0.53
CA ASP A 32 -1.86 11.02 1.06
C ASP A 32 -2.74 11.18 2.31
N ASN A 33 -3.85 10.44 2.40
CA ASN A 33 -4.85 10.60 3.47
C ASN A 33 -4.72 9.52 4.54
N GLU A 34 -4.44 8.27 4.17
CA GLU A 34 -4.47 7.14 5.10
C GLU A 34 -3.09 6.78 5.62
N ARG A 35 -2.94 6.83 6.96
CA ARG A 35 -1.69 6.44 7.62
C ARG A 35 -1.44 4.94 7.53
N ASN A 36 -2.50 4.13 7.60
CA ASN A 36 -2.40 2.67 7.49
C ASN A 36 -1.90 2.25 6.10
N MET A 37 -2.39 2.89 5.03
CA MET A 37 -1.81 2.75 3.68
C MET A 37 -0.31 2.99 3.62
N ARG A 38 0.19 4.05 4.28
CA ARG A 38 1.64 4.32 4.35
C ARG A 38 2.39 3.25 5.13
N ILE A 39 1.84 2.76 6.23
CA ILE A 39 2.42 1.65 7.00
C ILE A 39 2.51 0.39 6.12
N HIS A 40 1.43 -0.01 5.46
CA HIS A 40 1.42 -1.21 4.61
C HIS A 40 2.38 -1.11 3.42
N LEU A 41 2.50 0.05 2.80
CA LEU A 41 3.49 0.29 1.75
C LEU A 41 4.93 0.16 2.26
N THR A 42 5.23 0.80 3.40
CA THR A 42 6.55 0.67 4.03
C THR A 42 6.87 -0.78 4.38
N MET A 43 5.95 -1.51 5.01
CA MET A 43 6.17 -2.92 5.37
C MET A 43 6.35 -3.79 4.13
N THR A 44 5.63 -3.49 3.05
CA THR A 44 5.80 -4.19 1.76
C THR A 44 7.24 -4.04 1.25
N ILE A 45 7.78 -2.82 1.23
CA ILE A 45 9.16 -2.55 0.78
C ILE A 45 10.15 -3.31 1.66
N LEU A 46 10.07 -3.13 2.98
CA LEU A 46 10.98 -3.77 3.95
C LEU A 46 11.00 -5.29 3.81
N VAL A 47 9.82 -5.93 3.68
CA VAL A 47 9.76 -7.39 3.56
C VAL A 47 10.28 -7.87 2.22
N ILE A 48 10.06 -7.13 1.13
CA ILE A 48 10.60 -7.49 -0.18
C ILE A 48 12.12 -7.41 -0.19
N GLU A 49 12.71 -6.35 0.38
CA GLU A 49 14.17 -6.24 0.53
C GLU A 49 14.72 -7.35 1.42
N PHE A 50 14.05 -7.63 2.54
CA PHE A 50 14.42 -8.74 3.42
C PHE A 50 14.29 -10.10 2.71
N ALA A 51 13.30 -10.30 1.84
CA ALA A 51 13.13 -11.53 1.05
C ALA A 51 14.30 -11.77 0.10
N VAL A 52 14.85 -10.70 -0.49
CA VAL A 52 16.07 -10.76 -1.32
C VAL A 52 17.27 -11.16 -0.47
N LEU A 53 17.47 -10.51 0.69
CA LEU A 53 18.55 -10.86 1.63
C LEU A 53 18.46 -12.30 2.12
N TYR A 54 17.25 -12.75 2.44
CA TYR A 54 16.96 -14.10 2.95
C TYR A 54 17.01 -15.19 1.87
N GLN A 55 17.12 -14.80 0.59
CA GLN A 55 17.15 -15.71 -0.56
C GLN A 55 15.96 -16.69 -0.54
N VAL A 56 14.75 -16.12 -0.49
CA VAL A 56 13.51 -16.90 -0.64
C VAL A 56 13.43 -17.49 -2.05
N LYS A 57 12.69 -18.59 -2.20
CA LYS A 57 12.44 -19.19 -3.51
C LYS A 57 11.42 -18.36 -4.30
N ALA A 58 11.42 -18.52 -5.62
CA ALA A 58 10.53 -17.76 -6.51
C ALA A 58 9.04 -17.87 -6.12
N TYR A 59 8.56 -19.07 -5.72
CA TYR A 59 7.17 -19.24 -5.31
C TYR A 59 6.84 -18.53 -3.98
N GLU A 60 7.80 -18.45 -3.05
CA GLU A 60 7.63 -17.73 -1.78
C GLU A 60 7.53 -16.22 -2.05
N TYR A 61 8.37 -15.73 -2.97
CA TYR A 61 8.32 -14.34 -3.42
C TYR A 61 6.99 -13.99 -4.11
N MET A 62 6.47 -14.89 -4.97
CA MET A 62 5.15 -14.72 -5.60
C MET A 62 4.03 -14.64 -4.57
N ILE A 63 4.08 -15.47 -3.52
CA ILE A 63 3.12 -15.47 -2.43
C ILE A 63 3.18 -14.15 -1.65
N LEU A 64 4.38 -13.66 -1.33
CA LEU A 64 4.56 -12.36 -0.66
C LEU A 64 3.99 -11.21 -1.49
N CYS A 65 4.34 -11.13 -2.78
CA CYS A 65 3.80 -10.12 -3.70
C CYS A 65 2.27 -10.16 -3.78
N LEU A 66 1.68 -11.35 -3.85
CA LEU A 66 0.22 -11.50 -3.88
C LEU A 66 -0.41 -11.00 -2.58
N LEU A 67 0.12 -11.38 -1.43
CA LEU A 67 -0.42 -10.98 -0.13
C LEU A 67 -0.33 -9.47 0.10
N PHE A 68 0.79 -8.85 -0.25
CA PHE A 68 0.93 -7.39 -0.16
C PHE A 68 0.00 -6.67 -1.14
N GLY A 69 -0.14 -7.19 -2.37
CA GLY A 69 -1.13 -6.68 -3.32
C GLY A 69 -2.55 -6.71 -2.76
N LEU A 70 -2.93 -7.80 -2.09
CA LEU A 70 -4.24 -7.95 -1.46
C LEU A 70 -4.44 -6.99 -0.28
N VAL A 71 -3.44 -6.85 0.60
CA VAL A 71 -3.51 -5.92 1.75
C VAL A 71 -3.67 -4.47 1.27
N LEU A 72 -2.85 -4.04 0.30
CA LEU A 72 -2.94 -2.68 -0.27
C LEU A 72 -4.28 -2.45 -0.97
N THR A 73 -4.80 -3.46 -1.68
CA THR A 73 -6.11 -3.38 -2.34
C THR A 73 -7.22 -3.24 -1.30
N ALA A 74 -7.19 -4.03 -0.22
CA ALA A 74 -8.18 -3.94 0.86
C ALA A 74 -8.15 -2.58 1.55
N GLU A 75 -6.97 -2.01 1.76
CA GLU A 75 -6.81 -0.66 2.32
C GLU A 75 -7.41 0.43 1.40
N MET A 76 -7.23 0.29 0.08
CA MET A 76 -7.88 1.18 -0.90
C MET A 76 -9.40 1.01 -0.90
N ILE A 77 -9.91 -0.21 -0.78
CA ILE A 77 -11.35 -0.47 -0.65
C ILE A 77 -11.89 0.12 0.65
N ASN A 78 -11.16 -0.02 1.78
CA ASN A 78 -11.52 0.61 3.05
C ASN A 78 -11.65 2.13 2.89
N THR A 79 -10.65 2.77 2.27
CA THR A 79 -10.67 4.22 1.97
C THR A 79 -11.89 4.61 1.11
N ALA A 80 -12.24 3.79 0.11
CA ALA A 80 -13.39 4.04 -0.75
C ALA A 80 -14.73 3.90 0.01
N ILE A 81 -14.85 2.90 0.88
CA ILE A 81 -16.02 2.71 1.75
C ILE A 81 -16.16 3.88 2.71
N GLU A 82 -15.07 4.32 3.35
CA GLU A 82 -15.08 5.49 4.22
C GLU A 82 -15.57 6.75 3.49
N ALA A 83 -15.09 6.98 2.26
CA ALA A 83 -15.54 8.10 1.44
C ALA A 83 -17.04 8.02 1.10
N LEU A 84 -17.53 6.83 0.74
CA LEU A 84 -18.95 6.60 0.43
C LEU A 84 -19.84 6.81 1.66
N VAL A 85 -19.44 6.27 2.82
CA VAL A 85 -20.18 6.44 4.07
C VAL A 85 -20.20 7.91 4.52
N ASN A 86 -19.08 8.63 4.37
CA ASN A 86 -19.00 10.05 4.69
C ASN A 86 -19.83 10.93 3.77
N LEU A 87 -20.12 10.50 2.54
CA LEU A 87 -20.98 11.24 1.60
C LEU A 87 -22.44 11.28 2.07
N ASN A 88 -22.92 10.19 2.67
CA ASN A 88 -24.35 10.00 2.97
C ASN A 88 -24.72 10.27 4.44
N THR A 89 -23.76 10.64 5.29
CA THR A 89 -23.99 10.75 6.75
C THR A 89 -23.63 12.15 7.25
N SER A 90 -24.59 12.87 7.84
CA SER A 90 -24.41 14.20 8.44
C SER A 90 -24.26 14.19 9.97
N GLY A 91 -24.25 13.02 10.60
CA GLY A 91 -24.18 12.83 12.05
C GLY A 91 -23.71 11.43 12.45
N TYR A 92 -23.91 11.05 13.71
CA TYR A 92 -23.60 9.70 14.17
C TYR A 92 -24.68 8.71 13.71
N ASP A 93 -24.31 7.76 12.86
CA ASP A 93 -25.18 6.69 12.36
C ASP A 93 -24.56 5.32 12.68
N THR A 94 -25.38 4.41 13.22
CA THR A 94 -24.92 3.09 13.67
C THR A 94 -24.51 2.20 12.49
N LEU A 95 -25.21 2.27 11.36
CA LEU A 95 -24.86 1.53 10.14
C LEU A 95 -23.59 2.08 9.51
N ALA A 96 -23.41 3.41 9.52
CA ALA A 96 -22.17 4.05 9.07
C ALA A 96 -20.95 3.57 9.88
N ARG A 97 -21.10 3.46 11.20
CA ARG A 97 -20.07 2.89 12.08
C ARG A 97 -19.78 1.44 11.72
N ILE A 98 -20.81 0.59 11.62
CA ILE A 98 -20.65 -0.83 11.28
C ILE A 98 -19.94 -1.02 9.94
N ALA A 99 -20.31 -0.26 8.91
CA ALA A 99 -19.69 -0.36 7.58
C ALA A 99 -18.18 -0.06 7.62
N LYS A 100 -17.79 0.99 8.36
CA LYS A 100 -16.37 1.35 8.55
C LYS A 100 -15.62 0.30 9.38
N ASP A 101 -16.22 -0.18 10.46
CA ASP A 101 -15.60 -1.19 11.33
C ASP A 101 -15.38 -2.51 10.58
N VAL A 102 -16.34 -2.94 9.76
CA VAL A 102 -16.21 -4.14 8.92
C VAL A 102 -15.14 -3.98 7.84
N ALA A 103 -15.08 -2.81 7.20
CA ALA A 103 -14.06 -2.52 6.19
C ALA A 103 -12.64 -2.54 6.79
N ALA A 104 -12.45 -1.91 7.95
CA ALA A 104 -11.20 -1.96 8.70
C ALA A 104 -10.86 -3.40 9.17
N GLY A 105 -11.88 -4.16 9.60
CA GLY A 105 -11.74 -5.57 9.96
C GLY A 105 -11.25 -6.44 8.80
N ALA A 106 -11.71 -6.19 7.57
CA ALA A 106 -11.25 -6.91 6.38
C ALA A 106 -9.75 -6.66 6.10
N VAL A 107 -9.28 -5.42 6.26
CA VAL A 107 -7.85 -5.09 6.17
C VAL A 107 -7.07 -5.85 7.23
N LEU A 108 -7.54 -5.85 8.49
CA LEU A 108 -6.88 -6.54 9.60
C LEU A 108 -6.72 -8.05 9.33
N VAL A 109 -7.77 -8.71 8.83
CA VAL A 109 -7.73 -10.15 8.50
C VAL A 109 -6.65 -10.43 7.45
N LEU A 110 -6.57 -9.62 6.39
CA LEU A 110 -5.54 -9.79 5.36
C LEU A 110 -4.14 -9.48 5.89
N ALA A 111 -3.99 -8.44 6.72
CA ALA A 111 -2.71 -8.08 7.33
C ALA A 111 -2.18 -9.20 8.25
N VAL A 112 -3.04 -9.76 9.10
CA VAL A 112 -2.67 -10.89 9.97
C VAL A 112 -2.34 -12.14 9.15
N THR A 113 -3.15 -12.45 8.14
CA THR A 113 -2.89 -13.58 7.24
C THR A 113 -1.53 -13.42 6.54
N SER A 114 -1.24 -12.22 6.03
CA SER A 114 0.05 -11.89 5.41
C SER A 114 1.21 -12.04 6.39
N ALA A 115 1.06 -11.57 7.63
CA ALA A 115 2.07 -11.71 8.67
C ALA A 115 2.34 -13.18 9.04
N VAL A 116 1.30 -14.00 9.19
CA VAL A 116 1.43 -15.45 9.46
C VAL A 116 2.20 -16.14 8.33
N VAL A 117 1.82 -15.89 7.07
CA VAL A 117 2.54 -16.47 5.93
C VAL A 117 3.99 -15.98 5.86
N GLY A 118 4.24 -14.70 6.17
CA GLY A 118 5.59 -14.16 6.31
C GLY A 118 6.42 -14.94 7.33
N VAL A 119 5.88 -15.19 8.53
CA VAL A 119 6.55 -16.00 9.57
C VAL A 119 6.85 -17.42 9.07
N LEU A 120 5.94 -18.04 8.33
CA LEU A 120 6.16 -19.39 7.77
C LEU A 120 7.29 -19.41 6.73
N ILE A 121 7.40 -18.37 5.89
CA ILE A 121 8.46 -18.25 4.88
C ILE A 121 9.81 -17.94 5.55
N PHE A 122 9.83 -17.05 6.54
CA PHE A 122 11.04 -16.57 7.21
C PHE A 122 11.42 -17.37 8.47
N GLY A 123 10.76 -18.50 8.73
CA GLY A 123 10.90 -19.26 9.98
C GLY A 123 12.18 -20.11 10.11
N ASN A 124 13.05 -20.16 9.09
CA ASN A 124 14.28 -20.94 9.16
C ASN A 124 15.36 -20.15 9.92
N LEU A 125 15.67 -20.60 11.14
CA LEU A 125 16.61 -19.93 12.04
C LEU A 125 18.04 -19.86 11.47
N GLU A 126 18.51 -20.89 10.77
CA GLU A 126 19.85 -20.91 10.17
C GLU A 126 19.98 -19.84 9.08
N LYS A 127 18.96 -19.69 8.24
CA LYS A 127 18.91 -18.60 7.25
C LYS A 127 18.86 -17.23 7.90
N LEU A 128 18.10 -17.07 8.99
CA LEU A 128 18.06 -15.81 9.74
C LEU A 128 19.45 -15.46 10.30
N GLN A 129 20.16 -16.44 10.86
CA GLN A 129 21.52 -16.26 11.35
C GLN A 129 22.47 -15.89 10.21
N ALA A 130 22.37 -16.54 9.05
CA ALA A 130 23.17 -16.20 7.88
C ALA A 130 22.94 -14.74 7.42
N CYS A 131 21.68 -14.28 7.39
CA CYS A 131 21.35 -12.88 7.11
C CYS A 131 22.00 -11.93 8.13
N GLY A 132 21.93 -12.28 9.42
CA GLY A 132 22.53 -11.51 10.51
C GLY A 132 24.05 -11.38 10.35
N SER A 133 24.75 -12.49 10.12
CA SER A 133 26.19 -12.48 9.86
C SER A 133 26.56 -11.66 8.64
N TYR A 134 25.81 -11.81 7.53
CA TYR A 134 26.03 -11.03 6.32
C TYR A 134 25.92 -9.52 6.56
N LEU A 135 24.90 -9.08 7.32
CA LEU A 135 24.75 -7.67 7.67
C LEU A 135 25.92 -7.13 8.51
N LEU A 136 26.42 -7.93 9.46
CA LEU A 136 27.57 -7.55 10.29
C LEU A 136 28.87 -7.42 9.49
N GLU A 137 29.05 -8.26 8.47
CA GLU A 137 30.18 -8.17 7.54
C GLU A 137 30.08 -6.95 6.60
N HIS A 138 28.87 -6.43 6.37
CA HIS A 138 28.59 -5.35 5.42
C HIS A 138 27.97 -4.14 6.13
N PRO A 139 28.73 -3.36 6.92
CA PRO A 139 28.21 -2.28 7.76
C PRO A 139 27.48 -1.17 6.97
N VAL A 140 27.80 -1.01 5.68
CA VAL A 140 27.08 -0.09 4.79
C VAL A 140 25.59 -0.47 4.69
N LEU A 141 25.25 -1.76 4.64
CA LEU A 141 23.85 -2.21 4.57
C LEU A 141 23.09 -1.87 5.86
N ILE A 142 23.75 -1.93 7.02
CA ILE A 142 23.15 -1.51 8.29
C ILE A 142 22.85 -0.01 8.26
N LEU A 143 23.78 0.81 7.78
CA LEU A 143 23.56 2.27 7.65
C LEU A 143 22.40 2.58 6.69
N LEU A 144 22.31 1.86 5.58
CA LEU A 144 21.21 1.99 4.61
C LEU A 144 19.87 1.59 5.24
N ALA A 145 19.81 0.46 5.95
CA ALA A 145 18.60 0.03 6.65
C ALA A 145 18.16 1.04 7.72
N VAL A 146 19.09 1.60 8.49
CA VAL A 146 18.78 2.67 9.45
C VAL A 146 18.25 3.92 8.75
N ALA A 147 18.89 4.34 7.66
CA ALA A 147 18.43 5.48 6.87
C ALA A 147 17.02 5.24 6.30
N GLU A 148 16.75 4.04 5.80
CA GLU A 148 15.45 3.62 5.30
C GLU A 148 14.39 3.67 6.40
N LEU A 149 14.68 3.17 7.60
CA LEU A 149 13.75 3.24 8.75
C LEU A 149 13.45 4.69 9.14
N VAL A 150 14.42 5.60 9.05
CA VAL A 150 14.20 7.04 9.27
C VAL A 150 13.28 7.63 8.18
N ILE A 151 13.53 7.31 6.91
CA ILE A 151 12.71 7.76 5.79
C ILE A 151 11.28 7.21 5.93
N ALA A 152 11.13 5.93 6.24
CA ALA A 152 9.89 5.26 6.51
C ALA A 152 9.11 5.94 7.66
N TRP A 153 9.79 6.25 8.76
CA TRP A 153 9.17 6.97 9.87
C TRP A 153 8.68 8.37 9.45
N LEU A 154 9.51 9.12 8.72
CA LEU A 154 9.12 10.43 8.19
C LEU A 154 7.92 10.32 7.23
N PHE A 155 7.91 9.31 6.37
CA PHE A 155 6.81 9.03 5.46
C PHE A 155 5.52 8.64 6.21
N ILE A 156 5.58 7.78 7.22
CA ILE A 156 4.38 7.36 7.95
C ILE A 156 3.80 8.52 8.77
N PHE A 157 4.64 9.25 9.51
CA PHE A 157 4.21 10.18 10.56
C PHE A 157 4.26 11.66 10.17
N ARG A 158 5.20 12.07 9.31
CA ARG A 158 5.39 13.48 8.93
C ARG A 158 4.88 13.81 7.54
N TRP A 159 4.42 12.82 6.77
CA TRP A 159 3.77 13.05 5.48
C TRP A 159 2.48 13.82 5.67
N ASN A 160 2.49 15.08 5.24
CA ASN A 160 1.39 16.02 5.48
C ASN A 160 0.80 16.52 4.16
N SER A 161 -0.07 15.70 3.56
CA SER A 161 -0.81 16.04 2.35
C SER A 161 -2.11 16.81 2.61
N ARG A 162 -2.36 17.26 3.85
CA ARG A 162 -3.58 17.97 4.29
C ARG A 162 -3.85 19.33 3.62
N ARG A 163 -3.09 19.75 2.60
CA ARG A 163 -3.19 21.10 2.02
C ARG A 163 -4.26 21.28 0.94
N ALA A 164 -4.80 20.22 0.32
CA ALA A 164 -5.67 20.40 -0.86
C ALA A 164 -7.19 20.34 -0.59
N VAL A 165 -7.68 19.47 0.31
CA VAL A 165 -9.13 19.20 0.43
C VAL A 165 -9.83 20.11 1.45
N ARG A 166 -9.14 20.54 2.53
CA ARG A 166 -9.73 21.41 3.56
C ARG A 166 -10.00 22.86 3.13
N ARG A 167 -9.40 23.34 2.03
CA ARG A 167 -9.70 24.70 1.52
C ARG A 167 -11.07 24.77 0.83
N LYS A 168 -11.52 23.71 0.16
CA LYS A 168 -12.76 23.77 -0.65
C LYS A 168 -14.06 23.73 0.16
N HIS A 169 -14.02 23.29 1.42
CA HIS A 169 -15.18 23.25 2.34
C HIS A 169 -15.22 24.39 3.35
N ARG A 170 -14.19 25.25 3.40
CA ARG A 170 -14.16 26.41 4.29
C ARG A 170 -14.61 27.71 3.60
N ASP A 171 -14.66 27.69 2.27
CA ASP A 171 -15.05 28.81 1.41
C ASP A 171 -16.46 28.62 0.79
N LYS A 172 -17.30 27.78 1.40
CA LYS A 172 -18.72 27.58 1.09
C LYS A 172 -19.52 27.61 2.38
#